data_AF-A0A968LQB5-F1
#
_entry.id   AF-A0A968LQB5-F1
#
_cell.length_a   1.000
_cell.length_b   1.000
_cell.length_c   1.000
_cell.angle_alpha   90.00
_cell.angle_beta   90.00
_cell.angle_gamma   90.00
#
_symmetry.space_group_name_H-M   'P 1'
#
loop_
_entity.id
_entity.type
_entity.pdbx_description
1 polymer ?
#
loop_
_entity_poly.entity_id
_entity_poly.type
_entity_poly.pdbx_seq_one_letter_code
_entity_poly.pdbx_strand_id
1 'polypeptide(L)'
;VERFEYRISSTLESSAKYGLCEVCGQWVSEVYAQTTFRILPATDAVIAKITGKEAPLEWRVHHSSGFGHEACLIACRRNGSERNPE
;
A
#
# COMPACT_ATOMS: atom_id res chain seq x y z
N VAL A 1 -7.83 8.14 -14.86
CA VAL A 1 -8.37 7.65 -13.57
C VAL A 1 -7.21 7.12 -12.78
N GLU A 2 -6.97 7.67 -11.60
CA GLU A 2 -5.91 7.17 -10.72
C GLU A 2 -6.36 5.85 -10.10
N ARG A 3 -5.53 4.81 -10.22
CA ARG A 3 -5.83 3.50 -9.68
C ARG A 3 -4.84 3.18 -8.57
N PHE A 4 -5.34 2.67 -7.45
CA PHE A 4 -4.51 2.23 -6.35
C PHE A 4 -4.65 0.73 -6.17
N GLU A 5 -3.53 0.06 -5.98
CA GLU A 5 -3.47 -1.34 -5.57
C GLU A 5 -2.87 -1.42 -4.19
N TYR A 6 -3.44 -2.29 -3.36
CA TYR A 6 -2.91 -2.57 -2.04
C TYR A 6 -2.57 -4.05 -1.94
N ARG A 7 -1.51 -4.34 -1.19
CA ARG A 7 -1.11 -5.70 -0.86
C ARG A 7 -0.91 -5.78 0.63
N ILE A 8 -1.55 -6.76 1.25
CA ILE A 8 -1.28 -7.13 2.63
C ILE A 8 -0.40 -8.37 2.60
N SER A 9 0.64 -8.40 3.42
CA SER A 9 1.54 -9.54 3.54
C SER A 9 1.90 -9.74 5.00
N SER A 10 1.87 -10.99 5.45
CA SER A 10 2.38 -11.34 6.76
C SER A 10 3.89 -11.06 6.80
N THR A 11 4.34 -10.46 7.89
CA THR A 11 5.77 -10.29 8.18
C THR A 11 6.35 -11.50 8.93
N LEU A 12 5.51 -12.46 9.34
CA LEU A 12 5.83 -13.61 10.19
C LEU A 12 6.45 -13.24 11.55
N GLU A 13 6.39 -11.96 11.92
CA GLU A 13 7.02 -11.41 13.11
C GLU A 13 5.93 -10.79 13.99
N SER A 14 6.21 -10.63 15.28
CA SER A 14 5.25 -10.01 16.21
C SER A 14 5.52 -8.53 16.44
N SER A 15 4.59 -7.87 17.14
CA SER A 15 4.72 -6.48 17.60
C SER A 15 5.96 -6.19 18.42
N ALA A 16 6.67 -7.21 18.91
CA ALA A 16 7.93 -7.02 19.64
C ALA A 16 8.99 -6.32 18.77
N LYS A 17 8.95 -6.52 17.46
CA LYS A 17 9.91 -5.93 16.50
C LYS A 17 9.39 -4.67 15.82
N TYR A 18 8.11 -4.64 15.44
CA TYR A 18 7.53 -3.56 14.63
C TYR A 18 6.75 -2.53 15.45
N GLY A 19 6.40 -2.85 16.71
CA GLY A 19 5.56 -2.00 17.56
C GLY A 19 4.08 -2.41 17.57
N LEU A 20 3.28 -1.59 18.25
CA LEU A 20 1.83 -1.79 18.40
C LEU A 20 1.11 -1.58 17.06
N CYS A 21 -0.07 -2.17 16.91
CA CYS A 21 -0.91 -1.96 15.74
C CYS A 21 -1.22 -0.47 15.53
N GLU A 22 -0.96 0.06 14.33
CA GLU A 22 -1.19 1.48 14.02
C GLU A 22 -2.68 1.87 14.00
N VAL A 23 -3.58 0.89 13.95
CA VAL A 23 -5.03 1.14 13.85
C VAL A 23 -5.71 1.10 15.23
N CYS A 24 -5.38 0.11 16.07
CA CYS A 24 -6.03 -0.10 17.36
C CYS A 24 -5.13 0.11 18.58
N GLY A 25 -3.82 0.33 18.38
CA GLY A 25 -2.86 0.53 19.46
C GLY A 25 -2.59 -0.70 20.33
N GLN A 26 -3.05 -1.89 19.93
CA GLN A 26 -2.86 -3.12 20.70
C GLN A 26 -1.67 -3.95 20.20
N TRP A 27 -1.19 -4.85 21.04
CA TRP A 27 -0.20 -5.85 20.68
C TRP A 27 -0.72 -6.79 19.59
N VAL A 28 0.17 -7.10 18.65
CA VAL A 28 -0.06 -8.00 17.52
C VAL A 28 0.83 -9.22 17.68
N SER A 29 0.23 -10.40 17.71
CA SER A 29 0.96 -11.68 17.72
C SER A 29 1.69 -11.91 16.40
N GLU A 30 1.10 -11.49 15.29
CA GLU A 30 1.67 -11.55 13.94
C GLU A 30 1.34 -10.27 13.17
N VAL A 31 2.37 -9.50 12.86
CA VAL A 31 2.27 -8.21 12.19
C VAL A 31 2.08 -8.44 10.70
N TYR A 32 1.08 -7.78 10.15
CA TYR A 32 0.85 -7.70 8.72
C TYR A 32 1.29 -6.33 8.24
N ALA A 33 1.97 -6.28 7.09
CA ALA A 33 2.31 -5.05 6.41
C ALA A 33 1.34 -4.84 5.26
N GLN A 34 0.74 -3.66 5.21
CA GLN A 34 -0.03 -3.16 4.08
C GLN A 34 0.86 -2.23 3.26
N THR A 35 1.08 -2.57 2.00
CA THR A 35 1.76 -1.70 1.03
C THR A 35 0.75 -1.19 0.01
N THR A 36 0.73 0.12 -0.21
CA THR A 36 -0.12 0.78 -1.21
C THR A 36 0.72 1.29 -2.36
N PHE A 37 0.34 0.90 -3.57
CA PHE A 37 0.94 1.34 -4.82
C PHE A 37 -0.04 2.23 -5.57
N ARG A 38 0.45 3.39 -6.01
CA ARG A 38 -0.25 4.23 -6.98
C ARG A 38 0.12 3.76 -8.37
N ILE A 39 -0.88 3.37 -9.14
CA ILE A 39 -0.72 3.06 -10.56
C ILE A 39 -0.91 4.36 -11.32
N LEU A 40 0.17 4.81 -11.94
CA LEU A 40 0.16 5.97 -12.80
C LEU A 40 -0.19 5.51 -14.21
N PRO A 41 -1.18 6.14 -14.87
CA PRO A 41 -1.42 5.89 -16.28
C PRO A 41 -0.16 6.29 -17.03
N ALA A 42 0.33 5.43 -17.90
CA ALA A 42 1.30 5.89 -18.86
C ALA A 42 0.59 6.86 -19.81
N THR A 43 1.06 8.10 -19.84
CA THR A 43 0.72 8.98 -20.95
C THR A 43 1.52 8.52 -22.16
N ASP A 44 0.81 8.06 -23.19
CA ASP A 44 1.38 7.60 -24.47
C ASP A 44 2.47 8.52 -25.02
N ALA A 45 2.31 9.84 -24.87
CA ALA A 45 3.26 10.84 -25.39
C ALA A 45 4.65 10.82 -24.74
N VAL A 46 4.78 10.41 -23.47
CA VAL A 46 6.07 10.40 -22.76
C VAL A 46 6.80 9.08 -22.99
N ILE A 47 6.08 7.96 -22.98
CA ILE A 47 6.70 6.64 -23.17
C ILE A 47 7.08 6.42 -24.63
N ALA A 48 6.21 6.74 -25.60
CA ALA A 48 6.53 6.58 -27.03
C ALA A 48 7.77 7.38 -27.44
N LYS A 49 7.98 8.57 -26.85
CA LYS A 49 9.14 9.43 -27.13
C LYS A 49 10.45 8.91 -26.52
N ILE A 50 10.38 8.12 -25.45
CA ILE A 50 11.55 7.60 -24.73
C ILE A 50 11.95 6.20 -25.20
N THR A 51 10.97 5.32 -25.49
CA THR A 51 11.25 3.88 -25.66
C THR A 51 11.00 3.35 -27.08
N GLY A 52 10.29 4.10 -27.94
CA GLY A 52 10.04 3.73 -29.34
C GLY A 52 9.33 2.38 -29.54
N LYS A 53 8.74 1.81 -28.48
CA LYS A 53 8.07 0.50 -28.49
C LYS A 53 6.70 0.61 -27.83
N GLU A 54 5.71 0.00 -28.47
CA GLU A 54 4.37 -0.21 -27.90
C GLU A 54 4.45 -1.33 -26.86
N ALA A 55 4.33 -1.00 -25.57
CA ALA A 55 4.30 -1.95 -24.46
C ALA A 55 3.46 -1.38 -23.30
N PRO A 56 2.84 -2.24 -22.47
CA PRO A 56 1.64 -1.90 -21.70
C PRO A 56 1.87 -0.80 -20.64
N LEU A 57 0.88 0.09 -20.60
CA LEU A 57 0.90 1.51 -20.24
C LEU A 57 0.67 1.80 -18.73
N GLU A 58 1.37 1.15 -17.78
CA GLU A 58 1.15 1.42 -16.34
C GLU A 58 2.43 1.33 -15.47
N TRP A 59 2.71 2.37 -14.68
CA TRP A 59 3.81 2.39 -13.69
C TRP A 59 3.28 2.25 -12.27
N ARG A 60 3.97 1.50 -11.42
CA ARG A 60 3.65 1.38 -9.98
C ARG A 60 4.63 2.19 -9.16
N VAL A 61 4.15 3.16 -8.40
CA VAL A 61 4.96 3.95 -7.46
C VAL A 61 4.52 3.64 -6.04
N HIS A 62 5.48 3.44 -5.14
CA HIS A 62 5.21 3.24 -3.72
C HIS A 62 4.62 4.52 -3.13
N HIS A 63 3.44 4.42 -2.52
CA HIS A 63 2.73 5.57 -1.96
C HIS A 63 2.80 5.59 -0.44
N SER A 64 2.46 4.48 0.21
CA SER A 64 2.46 4.39 1.67
C SER A 64 2.48 2.94 2.15
N SER A 65 3.03 2.74 3.34
CA SER A 65 3.03 1.46 4.04
C SER A 65 2.45 1.63 5.44
N GLY A 66 1.71 0.63 5.92
CA GLY A 66 1.24 0.57 7.31
C GLY A 66 1.29 -0.84 7.86
N PHE A 67 1.20 -0.99 9.18
CA PHE A 67 1.33 -2.29 9.85
C PHE A 67 0.36 -2.47 11.03
N GLY A 68 0.04 -3.73 11.32
CA GLY A 68 -0.87 -4.07 12.41
C GLY A 68 -1.52 -5.44 12.24
N HIS A 69 -2.65 -5.66 12.91
CA HIS A 69 -3.47 -6.84 12.66
C HIS A 69 -4.04 -6.81 11.23
N GLU A 70 -4.09 -7.96 10.57
CA GLU A 70 -4.69 -8.09 9.24
C GLU A 70 -6.12 -7.51 9.18
N ALA A 71 -6.97 -7.90 10.13
CA ALA A 71 -8.35 -7.45 10.22
C ALA A 71 -8.47 -5.92 10.38
N CYS A 72 -7.58 -5.31 11.17
CA CYS A 72 -7.58 -3.86 11.39
C CYS A 72 -7.18 -3.10 10.12
N LEU A 73 -6.18 -3.58 9.38
CA LEU A 73 -5.75 -2.98 8.11
C LEU A 73 -6.86 -3.08 7.05
N ILE A 74 -7.55 -4.22 6.97
CA ILE A 74 -8.70 -4.42 6.07
C ILE A 74 -9.85 -3.47 6.44
N ALA A 75 -10.19 -3.38 7.74
CA ALA A 75 -11.29 -2.54 8.23
C ALA A 75 -11.02 -1.05 7.98
N CYS A 76 -9.80 -0.58 8.29
CA CYS A 76 -9.37 0.79 8.05
C CYS A 76 -9.56 1.19 6.57
N ARG A 77 -9.25 0.26 5.63
CA ARG A 77 -9.41 0.53 4.20
C ARG A 77 -10.87 0.54 3.75
N ARG A 78 -11.70 -0.37 4.24
CA ARG A 78 -13.14 -0.43 3.88
C ARG A 78 -13.90 0.80 4.34
N ASN A 79 -13.53 1.35 5.50
CA ASN A 79 -14.24 2.46 6.10
C ASN A 79 -13.71 3.83 5.67
N GLY A 80 -12.70 3.89 4.78
CA GLY A 80 -12.17 5.15 4.28
C GLY A 80 -11.60 6.06 5.37
N SER A 81 -11.16 5.50 6.50
CA SER A 81 -10.42 6.27 7.50
C SER A 81 -9.09 6.69 6.88
N GLU A 82 -9.10 7.83 6.22
CA GLU A 82 -7.90 8.58 5.89
C GLU A 82 -7.08 8.67 7.17
N ARG A 83 -5.89 8.06 7.17
CA ARG A 83 -4.91 8.34 8.20
C ARG A 83 -4.58 9.82 8.03
N ASN A 84 -5.08 10.64 8.95
CA ASN A 84 -4.70 12.02 9.09
C ASN A 84 -3.17 12.04 9.29
N PRO A 85 -2.37 12.56 8.34
CA PRO A 85 -0.96 12.78 8.59
C PRO A 85 -0.86 14.05 9.45
N GLU A 86 -0.49 13.88 10.72
CA GLU A 86 0.03 15.00 11.53
C GLU A 86 1.41 15.43 11.01
#